data_AF-F9UB90-F1
#
_entry.id   AF-F9UB90-F1
#
_cell.length_a   1.000
_cell.length_b   1.000
_cell.length_c   1.000
_cell.angle_alpha   90.00
_cell.angle_beta   90.00
_cell.angle_gamma   90.00
#
_symmetry.space_group_name_H-M   'P 1'
#
loop_
_entity.id
_entity.type
_entity.pdbx_description
1 polymer ?
#
loop_
_entity_poly.entity_id
_entity_poly.type
_entity_poly.pdbx_seq_one_letter_code
_entity_poly.pdbx_strand_id
1 'polypeptide(L)'
;MGNTRSELGNENWGLGPTAVVLHLEHGSPWVYGMLVNNIWSLDNSNADPAYNNGLIQPFLNYNLPGGTYINTAPIITVNWEAEGEQWTLPVGGGLGRIFRLGKLPVNAQLGGYYNVVKPIDGAEWQIRLQMQLMFPK
;
A
#
# COMPACT_ATOMS: atom_id res chain seq x y z
N MET A 1 30.89 22.63 -13.12
CA MET A 1 29.65 23.08 -12.45
C MET A 1 28.63 21.95 -12.56
N GLY A 2 28.57 21.06 -11.58
CA GLY A 2 27.59 19.97 -11.52
C GLY A 2 26.66 20.24 -10.35
N ASN A 3 25.48 20.78 -10.63
CA ASN A 3 24.40 20.92 -9.65
C ASN A 3 23.49 19.70 -9.81
N THR A 4 23.78 18.63 -9.07
CA THR A 4 22.80 17.57 -8.84
C THR A 4 22.07 17.94 -7.55
N ARG A 5 20.91 18.56 -7.70
CA ARG A 5 20.00 18.88 -6.59
C ARG A 5 19.67 17.60 -5.84
N SER A 6 20.01 17.57 -4.56
CA SER A 6 19.75 16.52 -3.57
C SER A 6 18.26 16.44 -3.15
N GLU A 7 17.33 16.89 -3.98
CA GLU A 7 15.92 17.11 -3.60
C GLU A 7 15.00 15.87 -3.75
N LEU A 8 15.52 14.67 -3.98
CA LEU A 8 14.70 13.47 -4.20
C LEU A 8 15.15 12.21 -3.43
N GLY A 9 16.24 12.30 -2.66
CA GLY A 9 16.70 11.19 -1.81
C GLY A 9 16.43 11.53 -0.37
N ASN A 10 15.47 10.85 0.27
CA ASN A 10 15.43 10.81 1.72
C ASN A 10 16.69 10.05 2.18
N GLU A 11 17.71 10.75 2.67
CA GLU A 11 19.00 10.18 3.11
C GLU A 11 18.88 9.38 4.43
N ASN A 12 17.65 9.16 4.89
CA ASN A 12 17.34 8.44 6.11
C ASN A 12 17.33 6.91 5.90
N TRP A 13 18.16 6.23 6.69
CA TRP A 13 18.16 4.77 6.76
C TRP A 13 17.03 4.27 7.67
N GLY A 14 16.06 3.58 7.08
CA GLY A 14 14.97 2.96 7.81
C GLY A 14 15.21 1.48 8.10
N LEU A 15 15.04 1.04 9.35
CA LEU A 15 14.93 -0.37 9.70
C LEU A 15 13.61 -0.61 10.42
N GLY A 16 13.03 -1.79 10.23
CA GLY A 16 11.70 -2.06 10.75
C GLY A 16 11.27 -3.51 10.55
N PRO A 17 10.50 -4.10 11.49
CA PRO A 17 9.88 -5.39 11.27
C PRO A 17 8.82 -5.28 10.17
N THR A 18 8.75 -6.32 9.36
CA THR A 18 7.64 -6.55 8.43
C THR A 18 7.10 -7.94 8.68
N ALA A 19 5.79 -8.03 8.86
CA ALA A 19 5.07 -9.28 9.04
C ALA A 19 3.90 -9.34 8.05
N VAL A 20 3.64 -10.53 7.52
CA VAL A 20 2.49 -10.79 6.67
C VAL A 20 1.80 -12.07 7.13
N VAL A 21 0.48 -11.99 7.26
CA VAL A 21 -0.38 -13.15 7.48
C VAL A 21 -1.29 -13.25 6.26
N LEU A 22 -1.33 -14.44 5.65
CA LEU A 22 -2.16 -14.73 4.49
C LEU A 22 -2.95 -16.00 4.77
N HIS A 23 -4.25 -15.92 4.51
CA HIS A 23 -5.15 -17.06 4.53
C HIS A 23 -5.73 -17.27 3.13
N LEU A 24 -5.51 -18.46 2.61
CA LEU A 24 -6.04 -18.94 1.34
C LEU A 24 -6.44 -20.40 1.53
N GLU A 25 -7.72 -20.68 1.39
CA GLU A 25 -8.27 -22.02 1.55
C GLU A 25 -8.55 -22.64 0.18
N HIS A 26 -8.19 -23.92 0.01
CA HIS A 26 -8.37 -24.61 -1.25
C HIS A 26 -9.86 -24.76 -1.58
N GLY A 27 -10.29 -24.24 -2.73
CA GLY A 27 -11.70 -24.24 -3.15
C GLY A 27 -12.54 -23.09 -2.60
N SER A 28 -11.98 -22.25 -1.73
CA SER A 28 -12.64 -21.02 -1.27
C SER A 28 -12.36 -19.86 -2.24
N PRO A 29 -13.37 -19.04 -2.60
CA PRO A 29 -13.14 -17.83 -3.39
C PRO A 29 -12.45 -16.72 -2.58
N TRP A 30 -12.35 -16.86 -1.26
CA TRP A 30 -11.82 -15.86 -0.36
C TRP A 30 -10.31 -15.96 -0.20
N VAL A 31 -9.64 -14.81 -0.30
CA VAL A 31 -8.23 -14.63 0.05
C VAL A 31 -8.13 -13.40 0.92
N TYR A 32 -7.64 -13.56 2.14
CA TYR A 32 -7.55 -12.44 3.07
C TYR A 32 -6.33 -12.54 3.95
N GLY A 33 -5.99 -11.43 4.57
CA GLY A 33 -4.82 -11.36 5.40
C GLY A 33 -4.53 -9.94 5.83
N MET A 34 -3.34 -9.75 6.37
CA MET A 34 -2.88 -8.46 6.83
C MET A 34 -1.37 -8.40 6.71
N LEU A 35 -0.88 -7.27 6.22
CA LEU A 35 0.52 -6.89 6.27
C LEU A 35 0.67 -5.81 7.34
N VAL A 36 1.65 -5.98 8.21
CA VAL A 36 2.03 -4.97 9.20
C VAL A 36 3.50 -4.68 9.03
N ASN A 37 3.84 -3.40 8.99
CA ASN A 37 5.20 -2.92 8.92
C ASN A 37 5.33 -1.70 9.82
N ASN A 38 6.46 -1.57 10.51
CA ASN A 38 6.77 -0.35 11.26
C ASN A 38 8.21 0.02 10.97
N ILE A 39 8.45 1.21 10.41
CA ILE A 39 9.78 1.66 10.02
C ILE A 39 10.22 2.78 10.94
N TRP A 40 11.40 2.62 11.52
CA TRP A 40 12.09 3.65 12.29
C TRP A 40 13.27 4.18 11.48
N SER A 41 13.42 5.51 11.41
CA SER A 41 14.68 6.13 10.98
C SER A 41 15.76 5.90 12.03
N LEU A 42 16.96 5.53 11.59
CA LEU A 42 18.14 5.34 12.46
C LEU A 42 19.04 6.58 12.53
N ASP A 43 18.84 7.57 11.67
CA ASP A 43 19.67 8.77 11.65
C ASP A 43 19.13 9.86 12.58
N ASN A 44 20.04 10.35 13.43
CA ASN A 44 19.84 11.46 14.36
C ASN A 44 20.87 12.57 14.02
N SER A 45 21.02 12.88 12.73
CA SER A 45 21.77 14.06 12.31
C SER A 45 20.81 15.25 12.27
N ASN A 46 21.22 16.38 12.85
CA ASN A 46 20.47 17.64 13.06
C ASN A 46 19.86 18.31 11.79
N ALA A 47 19.77 17.62 10.65
CA ALA A 47 19.27 18.13 9.38
C ALA A 47 17.88 17.57 9.00
N ASP A 48 17.50 16.37 9.45
CA ASP A 48 16.20 15.78 9.15
C ASP A 48 15.55 15.17 10.41
N PRO A 49 14.26 15.42 10.66
CA PRO A 49 13.56 14.86 11.82
C PRO A 49 13.50 13.33 11.71
N ALA A 50 13.56 12.67 12.85
CA ALA A 50 13.30 11.25 12.93
C ALA A 50 11.91 10.94 12.32
N TYR A 51 11.70 9.72 11.87
CA TYR A 51 10.35 9.28 11.56
C TYR A 51 10.12 7.87 12.09
N ASN A 52 8.99 7.72 12.76
CA ASN A 52 8.43 6.45 13.17
C ASN A 52 7.09 6.34 12.43
N ASN A 53 7.08 5.52 11.38
CA ASN A 53 5.92 5.35 10.50
C ASN A 53 5.45 3.90 10.56
N GLY A 54 4.23 3.73 11.08
CA GLY A 54 3.54 2.44 11.07
C GLY A 54 2.67 2.30 9.82
N LEU A 55 2.62 1.08 9.28
CA LEU A 55 1.77 0.68 8.18
C LEU A 55 1.01 -0.60 8.55
N ILE A 56 -0.30 -0.55 8.42
CA ILE A 56 -1.18 -1.71 8.58
C ILE A 56 -2.03 -1.80 7.32
N GLN A 57 -1.91 -2.91 6.60
CA GLN A 57 -2.63 -3.15 5.36
C GLN A 57 -3.41 -4.47 5.49
N PRO A 58 -4.64 -4.42 6.03
CA PRO A 58 -5.54 -5.54 5.88
C PRO A 58 -5.91 -5.66 4.39
N PHE A 59 -6.07 -6.88 3.92
CA PHE A 59 -6.57 -7.13 2.58
C PHE A 59 -7.59 -8.25 2.58
N LEU A 60 -8.61 -8.09 1.76
CA LEU A 60 -9.65 -9.06 1.50
C LEU A 60 -9.92 -9.06 0.00
N ASN A 61 -9.91 -10.23 -0.60
CA ASN A 61 -10.14 -10.43 -2.01
C ASN A 61 -11.15 -11.57 -2.20
N TYR A 62 -12.19 -11.31 -2.97
CA TYR A 62 -13.21 -12.28 -3.36
C TYR A 62 -13.08 -12.56 -4.85
N ASN A 63 -12.67 -13.79 -5.18
CA ASN A 63 -12.44 -14.22 -6.55
C ASN A 63 -13.73 -14.75 -7.17
N LEU A 64 -14.12 -14.14 -8.29
CA LEU A 64 -15.28 -14.55 -9.08
C LEU A 64 -14.82 -15.52 -10.19
N PRO A 65 -15.74 -16.36 -10.70
CA PRO A 65 -15.50 -17.12 -11.91
C PRO A 65 -15.11 -16.19 -13.08
N GLY A 66 -14.17 -16.64 -13.93
CA GLY A 66 -13.76 -15.87 -15.11
C GLY A 66 -12.63 -14.84 -14.88
N GLY A 67 -11.94 -14.90 -13.72
CA GLY A 67 -10.72 -14.14 -13.46
C GLY A 67 -10.94 -12.71 -12.94
N THR A 68 -12.20 -12.31 -12.73
CA THR A 68 -12.54 -11.06 -12.06
C THR A 68 -12.50 -11.26 -10.55
N TYR A 69 -12.15 -10.23 -9.80
CA TYR A 69 -12.20 -10.24 -8.35
C TYR A 69 -12.60 -8.86 -7.82
N ILE A 70 -13.20 -8.85 -6.63
CA ILE A 70 -13.48 -7.64 -5.87
C ILE A 70 -12.59 -7.67 -4.65
N ASN A 71 -11.99 -6.54 -4.30
CA ASN A 71 -11.12 -6.46 -3.14
C ASN A 71 -11.27 -5.18 -2.34
N THR A 72 -10.71 -5.23 -1.14
CA THR A 72 -10.41 -4.06 -0.33
C THR A 72 -9.04 -4.30 0.29
N ALA A 73 -8.15 -3.32 0.14
CA ALA A 73 -6.80 -3.40 0.68
C ALA A 73 -6.33 -2.00 1.14
N PRO A 74 -7.03 -1.39 2.10
CA PRO A 74 -6.69 -0.06 2.58
C PRO A 74 -5.28 -0.07 3.19
N ILE A 75 -4.51 0.99 2.95
CA ILE A 75 -3.20 1.16 3.55
C ILE A 75 -3.36 2.17 4.68
N ILE A 76 -3.44 1.65 5.89
CA ILE A 76 -3.55 2.46 7.10
C ILE A 76 -2.14 2.86 7.48
N THR A 77 -1.90 4.16 7.66
CA THR A 77 -0.60 4.67 8.09
C THR A 77 -0.73 5.47 9.36
N VAL A 78 0.32 5.46 10.17
CA VAL A 78 0.47 6.31 11.35
C VAL A 78 1.83 6.98 11.30
N ASN A 79 1.86 8.30 11.45
CA ASN A 79 3.07 9.09 11.65
C ASN A 79 3.12 9.55 13.10
N TRP A 80 3.92 8.87 13.93
CA TRP A 80 3.99 9.12 15.38
C TRP A 80 4.59 10.47 15.74
N GLU A 81 5.27 11.13 14.79
CA GLU A 81 5.94 12.42 15.01
C GLU A 81 5.12 13.61 14.50
N ALA A 82 3.95 13.36 13.91
CA ALA A 82 3.08 14.44 13.45
C ALA A 82 2.46 15.22 14.62
N GLU A 83 2.50 16.55 14.52
CA GLU A 83 1.72 17.45 15.39
C GLU A 83 0.26 17.45 14.91
N GLY A 84 -0.65 16.85 15.69
CA GLY A 84 -2.09 16.78 15.36
C GLY A 84 -2.56 15.36 15.04
N GLU A 85 -3.35 15.20 13.97
CA GLU A 85 -3.87 13.88 13.56
C GLU A 85 -2.75 13.04 12.92
N GLN A 86 -2.43 11.94 13.59
CA GLN A 86 -1.29 11.08 13.24
C GLN A 86 -1.68 9.95 12.29
N TRP A 87 -2.97 9.63 12.21
CA TRP A 87 -3.46 8.48 11.47
C TRP A 87 -4.00 8.89 10.10
N THR A 88 -3.78 8.02 9.12
CA THR A 88 -4.52 8.04 7.86
C THR A 88 -5.25 6.70 7.72
N LEU A 89 -6.58 6.77 7.71
CA LEU A 89 -7.45 5.61 7.62
C LEU A 89 -8.28 5.67 6.32
N PRO A 90 -7.79 5.06 5.23
CA PRO A 90 -8.59 4.88 4.04
C PRO A 90 -9.62 3.77 4.23
N VAL A 91 -10.84 3.99 3.76
CA VAL A 91 -11.87 2.97 3.62
C VAL A 91 -12.31 2.96 2.16
N GLY A 92 -12.35 1.78 1.56
CA GLY A 92 -12.70 1.66 0.16
C GLY A 92 -12.39 0.29 -0.37
N GLY A 93 -12.40 0.17 -1.69
CA GLY A 93 -12.19 -1.11 -2.35
C GLY A 93 -12.02 -0.93 -3.84
N GLY A 94 -11.84 -2.05 -4.52
CA GLY A 94 -11.61 -2.07 -5.94
C GLY A 94 -12.13 -3.34 -6.58
N LEU A 95 -12.04 -3.33 -7.89
CA LEU A 95 -12.26 -4.48 -8.74
C LEU A 95 -11.01 -4.70 -9.56
N GLY A 96 -10.70 -5.95 -9.82
CA GLY A 96 -9.64 -6.32 -10.72
C GLY A 96 -10.02 -7.48 -11.60
N ARG A 97 -9.25 -7.66 -12.66
CA ARG A 97 -9.44 -8.72 -13.64
C ARG A 97 -8.11 -9.23 -14.11
N ILE A 98 -7.95 -10.54 -14.01
CA ILE A 98 -6.87 -11.29 -14.61
C ILE A 98 -7.38 -11.79 -15.98
N PHE A 99 -6.69 -11.40 -17.04
CA PHE A 99 -6.96 -11.83 -18.40
C PHE A 99 -5.66 -12.17 -19.12
N ARG A 100 -5.74 -12.80 -20.29
CA ARG A 100 -4.57 -13.13 -21.10
C ARG A 100 -4.58 -12.31 -22.39
N LEU A 101 -3.48 -11.65 -22.68
CA LEU A 101 -3.18 -11.08 -23.99
C LEU A 101 -2.27 -12.05 -24.73
N GLY A 102 -2.87 -12.93 -25.53
CA GLY A 102 -2.17 -14.06 -26.14
C GLY A 102 -1.62 -15.00 -25.07
N LYS A 103 -0.29 -15.11 -24.98
CA LYS A 103 0.40 -15.92 -23.97
C LYS A 103 0.69 -15.17 -22.67
N LEU A 104 0.52 -13.85 -22.64
CA LEU A 104 0.88 -13.00 -21.52
C LEU A 104 -0.30 -12.83 -20.54
N PRO A 105 -0.23 -13.35 -19.32
CA PRO A 105 -1.20 -13.04 -18.28
C PRO A 105 -1.03 -11.58 -17.81
N VAL A 106 -2.14 -10.88 -17.71
CA VAL A 106 -2.22 -9.48 -17.27
C VAL A 106 -3.23 -9.37 -16.14
N ASN A 107 -2.84 -8.72 -15.05
CA ASN A 107 -3.75 -8.34 -13.98
C ASN A 107 -3.97 -6.82 -14.03
N ALA A 108 -5.20 -6.37 -14.20
CA ALA A 108 -5.58 -4.97 -14.14
C ALA A 108 -6.52 -4.73 -12.95
N GLN A 109 -6.34 -3.63 -12.23
CA GLN A 109 -7.14 -3.28 -11.07
C GLN A 109 -7.45 -1.78 -11.07
N LEU A 110 -8.68 -1.46 -10.65
CA LEU A 110 -9.11 -0.12 -10.28
C LEU A 110 -9.67 -0.16 -8.86
N GLY A 111 -9.26 0.78 -8.01
CA GLY A 111 -9.79 0.96 -6.66
C GLY A 111 -10.02 2.41 -6.31
N GLY A 112 -10.96 2.65 -5.40
CA GLY A 112 -11.27 3.95 -4.82
C GLY A 112 -11.28 3.85 -3.30
N TYR A 113 -10.67 4.82 -2.63
CA TYR A 113 -10.57 4.88 -1.18
C TYR A 113 -10.91 6.29 -0.69
N TYR A 114 -11.59 6.38 0.45
CA TYR A 114 -11.89 7.62 1.16
C TYR A 114 -11.16 7.63 2.50
N ASN A 115 -10.42 8.69 2.79
CA ASN A 115 -9.74 8.84 4.06
C ASN A 115 -10.72 9.42 5.09
N VAL A 116 -11.25 8.54 5.95
CA VAL A 116 -12.17 8.92 7.04
C VAL A 116 -11.41 9.56 8.21
N VAL A 117 -10.14 9.19 8.39
CA VAL A 117 -9.19 9.86 9.28
C VAL A 117 -8.02 10.29 8.42
N LYS A 118 -7.62 11.56 8.55
CA LYS A 118 -6.53 12.16 7.78
C LYS A 118 -5.99 13.40 8.48
N PRO A 119 -4.71 13.77 8.24
CA PRO A 119 -4.16 15.07 8.59
C PRO A 119 -5.01 16.20 7.99
N ILE A 120 -4.89 17.41 8.56
CA ILE A 120 -5.70 18.59 8.17
C ILE A 120 -5.60 18.89 6.67
N ASP A 121 -4.41 18.75 6.09
CA ASP A 121 -4.15 18.95 4.65
C ASP A 121 -4.11 17.63 3.85
N GLY A 122 -4.59 16.53 4.42
CA GLY A 122 -4.60 15.22 3.81
C GLY A 122 -5.62 15.09 2.67
N ALA A 123 -5.28 14.30 1.65
CA ALA A 123 -6.19 13.99 0.55
C ALA A 123 -7.47 13.30 1.07
N GLU A 124 -8.63 13.71 0.56
CA GLU A 124 -9.90 13.10 0.96
C GLU A 124 -10.13 11.75 0.30
N TRP A 125 -9.84 11.64 -0.99
CA TRP A 125 -10.06 10.44 -1.78
C TRP A 125 -8.79 10.03 -2.52
N GLN A 126 -8.67 8.74 -2.79
CA GLN A 126 -7.59 8.15 -3.56
C GLN A 126 -8.17 7.24 -4.62
N ILE A 127 -7.67 7.36 -5.85
CA ILE A 127 -7.97 6.43 -6.94
C ILE A 127 -6.69 5.65 -7.23
N ARG A 128 -6.80 4.32 -7.27
CA ARG A 128 -5.68 3.42 -7.56
C ARG A 128 -5.93 2.70 -8.87
N LEU A 129 -5.04 2.92 -9.83
CA LEU A 129 -4.97 2.15 -11.07
C LEU A 129 -3.69 1.32 -11.04
N GLN A 130 -3.82 0.01 -11.23
CA GLN A 130 -2.67 -0.90 -11.28
C GLN A 130 -2.79 -1.82 -12.48
N MET A 131 -1.69 -2.01 -13.20
CA MET A 131 -1.54 -3.01 -14.24
C MET A 131 -0.26 -3.80 -14.00
N GLN A 132 -0.37 -5.12 -13.93
CA GLN A 132 0.76 -6.02 -13.72
C GLN A 132 0.85 -7.00 -14.89
N LEU A 133 1.99 -6.97 -15.59
CA LEU A 133 2.33 -7.90 -16.66
C LEU A 133 3.12 -9.06 -16.07
N MET A 134 2.62 -10.29 -16.22
CA MET A 134 3.27 -11.49 -15.69
C MET A 134 4.05 -12.19 -16.79
N PHE A 135 5.34 -11.90 -16.92
CA PHE A 135 6.16 -12.54 -17.93
C PHE A 135 6.50 -13.99 -17.54
N PRO A 136 6.24 -14.97 -18.42
CA PRO A 136 6.70 -16.34 -18.20
C PRO A 136 8.23 -16.37 -18.20
N LYS A 137 8.80 -17.29 -17.40
CA LYS A 137 10.25 -17.58 -17.38
C LYS A 137 10.73 -18.14 -18.72
#